data_AF-A0A3S0X780-F1
#
_entry.id   AF-A0A3S0X780-F1
#
_cell.length_a   1.000
_cell.length_b   1.000
_cell.length_c   1.000
_cell.angle_alpha   90.00
_cell.angle_beta   90.00
_cell.angle_gamma   90.00
#
_symmetry.space_group_name_H-M   'P 1'
#
loop_
_entity.id
_entity.type
_entity.pdbx_description
1 polymer ?
#
loop_
_entity_poly.entity_id
_entity_poly.type
_entity_poly.pdbx_seq_one_letter_code
_entity_poly.pdbx_strand_id
1 'polypeptide(L)'
;MESGARAGSARPGVRADAPVLALLGLLVLVAGGLEGFASWIRWAPCLEVSDTLECVRVMDHSRDYAIVSEPFELIPLAVPLAGSASLLLVTFWAVVAAAPWADGWSRVLALVSAVTLVVVGAGQLLASMSDGRLGVLGSFPAAVMFWVLLFAPVVAAARLALRSARTVIERVAWITMALSVAVGNQLSEFFLLYPFSDSHDTPVGGGMPHAVLVGVAGVVFSAASIVVWVGRDRRAPELASVEVP
;
A
#
# COMPACT_ATOMS: atom_id res chain seq x y z
N MET A 1 28.07 -35.42 -25.40
CA MET A 1 27.91 -34.09 -24.78
C MET A 1 26.45 -33.91 -24.43
N GLU A 2 26.07 -34.35 -23.23
CA GLU A 2 24.71 -34.20 -22.72
C GLU A 2 24.54 -32.77 -22.21
N SER A 3 23.78 -31.98 -22.97
CA SER A 3 23.34 -30.66 -22.54
C SER A 3 22.27 -30.84 -21.46
N GLY A 4 22.69 -30.70 -20.21
CA GLY A 4 21.83 -30.66 -19.05
C GLY A 4 20.91 -29.44 -19.10
N ALA A 5 19.72 -29.63 -19.67
CA ALA A 5 18.60 -28.72 -19.51
C ALA A 5 18.23 -28.70 -18.01
N ARG A 6 18.73 -27.69 -17.29
CA ARG A 6 18.20 -27.33 -15.98
C ARG A 6 16.76 -26.87 -16.21
N ALA A 7 15.83 -27.80 -16.04
CA ALA A 7 14.43 -27.52 -15.82
C ALA A 7 14.31 -26.66 -14.55
N GLY A 8 14.28 -25.34 -14.73
CA GLY A 8 13.83 -24.44 -13.67
C GLY A 8 12.39 -24.79 -13.39
N SER A 9 12.16 -25.49 -12.27
CA SER A 9 10.84 -25.92 -11.83
C SER A 9 9.97 -24.71 -11.50
N ALA A 10 9.32 -24.13 -12.52
CA ALA A 10 8.05 -23.47 -12.31
C ALA A 10 7.09 -24.56 -11.85
N ARG A 11 6.87 -24.67 -10.54
CA ARG A 11 5.85 -25.58 -9.99
C ARG A 11 4.56 -25.35 -10.76
N PRO A 12 3.97 -26.37 -11.40
CA PRO A 12 2.73 -26.20 -12.14
C PRO A 12 1.65 -25.67 -11.21
N GLY A 13 1.11 -24.49 -11.53
CA GLY A 13 -0.32 -24.21 -11.34
C GLY A 13 -0.85 -23.92 -9.94
N VAL A 14 -0.04 -23.58 -8.94
CA VAL A 14 -0.62 -23.10 -7.66
C VAL A 14 -1.31 -21.76 -7.91
N ARG A 15 -2.64 -21.73 -7.75
CA ARG A 15 -3.46 -20.54 -7.94
C ARG A 15 -3.55 -19.77 -6.63
N ALA A 16 -3.81 -18.46 -6.72
CA ALA A 16 -4.27 -17.72 -5.56
C ALA A 16 -5.64 -18.28 -5.14
N ASP A 17 -5.74 -18.72 -3.90
CA ASP A 17 -7.00 -19.20 -3.36
C ASP A 17 -7.92 -18.00 -3.07
N ALA A 18 -9.23 -18.18 -3.32
CA ALA A 18 -10.26 -17.19 -3.00
C ALA A 18 -10.12 -16.58 -1.58
N PRO A 19 -9.94 -17.36 -0.50
CA PRO A 19 -9.74 -16.78 0.84
C PRO A 19 -8.49 -15.87 0.94
N VAL A 20 -7.41 -16.18 0.21
CA VAL A 20 -6.21 -15.33 0.20
C VAL A 20 -6.51 -14.02 -0.51
N LEU A 21 -7.18 -14.05 -1.66
CA LEU A 21 -7.57 -12.83 -2.37
C LEU A 21 -8.55 -11.98 -1.56
N ALA A 22 -9.47 -12.59 -0.82
CA ALA A 22 -10.38 -11.90 0.08
C ALA A 22 -9.64 -11.22 1.24
N LEU A 23 -8.66 -11.91 1.85
CA LEU A 23 -7.80 -11.34 2.88
C LEU A 23 -7.00 -10.15 2.34
N LEU A 24 -6.38 -10.29 1.17
CA LEU A 24 -5.66 -9.20 0.51
C LEU A 24 -6.58 -8.01 0.23
N GLY A 25 -7.79 -8.27 -0.25
CA GLY A 25 -8.82 -7.26 -0.47
C GLY A 25 -9.19 -6.51 0.81
N LEU A 26 -9.45 -7.23 1.90
CA LEU A 26 -9.78 -6.64 3.19
C LEU A 26 -8.64 -5.78 3.74
N LEU A 27 -7.39 -6.28 3.72
CA LEU A 27 -6.22 -5.55 4.22
C LEU A 27 -6.05 -4.21 3.50
N VAL A 28 -6.11 -4.24 2.17
CA VAL A 28 -5.94 -3.04 1.33
C VAL A 28 -7.14 -2.10 1.46
N LEU A 29 -8.37 -2.62 1.54
CA LEU A 29 -9.57 -1.80 1.72
C LEU A 29 -9.53 -1.03 3.06
N VAL A 30 -9.17 -1.71 4.15
CA VAL A 30 -9.04 -1.09 5.47
C VAL A 30 -7.86 -0.11 5.48
N ALA A 31 -6.73 -0.46 4.87
CA ALA A 31 -5.60 0.47 4.74
C ALA A 31 -5.99 1.75 3.98
N GLY A 32 -6.66 1.62 2.84
CA GLY A 32 -7.15 2.77 2.07
C GLY A 32 -8.19 3.60 2.83
N GLY A 33 -9.05 2.98 3.63
CA GLY A 33 -9.98 3.68 4.51
C GLY A 33 -9.26 4.49 5.60
N LEU A 34 -8.25 3.89 6.25
CA LEU A 34 -7.44 4.57 7.27
C LEU A 34 -6.62 5.72 6.68
N GLU A 35 -5.98 5.50 5.53
CA GLU A 35 -5.25 6.55 4.81
C GLU A 35 -6.19 7.64 4.30
N GLY A 36 -7.37 7.28 3.81
CA GLY A 36 -8.37 8.23 3.35
C GLY A 36 -8.86 9.11 4.50
N PHE A 37 -9.12 8.51 5.66
CA PHE A 37 -9.51 9.25 6.86
C PHE A 37 -8.36 10.11 7.42
N ALA A 38 -7.13 9.60 7.43
CA ALA A 38 -5.94 10.36 7.81
C ALA A 38 -5.72 11.57 6.88
N SER A 39 -5.86 11.37 5.57
CA SER A 39 -5.82 12.46 4.59
C SER A 39 -6.97 13.45 4.78
N TRP A 40 -8.19 12.96 4.97
CA TRP A 40 -9.34 13.82 5.22
C TRP A 40 -9.10 14.72 6.43
N ILE A 41 -8.63 14.19 7.55
CA ILE A 41 -8.30 14.97 8.75
C ILE A 41 -7.28 16.08 8.43
N ARG A 42 -6.26 15.78 7.62
CA ARG A 42 -5.24 16.78 7.22
C ARG A 42 -5.80 17.85 6.28
N TRP A 43 -6.77 17.49 5.45
CA TRP A 43 -7.32 18.36 4.40
C TRP A 43 -8.64 19.05 4.75
N ALA A 44 -9.35 18.61 5.79
CA ALA A 44 -10.66 19.12 6.18
C ALA A 44 -10.69 20.65 6.33
N PRO A 45 -9.71 21.32 6.96
CA PRO A 45 -9.71 22.78 7.07
C PRO A 45 -9.69 23.50 5.71
N CYS A 46 -9.04 22.92 4.70
CA CYS A 46 -8.95 23.50 3.35
C CYS A 46 -10.20 23.22 2.49
N LEU A 47 -10.97 22.19 2.84
CA LEU A 47 -12.20 21.80 2.13
C LEU A 47 -13.41 22.61 2.58
N GLU A 48 -13.42 23.08 3.83
CA GLU A 48 -14.54 23.83 4.41
C GLU A 48 -14.49 25.32 4.06
N VAL A 49 -13.30 25.90 3.84
CA VAL A 49 -13.15 27.34 3.53
C VAL A 49 -11.96 27.60 2.59
N SER A 50 -12.21 27.70 1.28
CA SER A 50 -11.13 27.74 0.27
C SER A 50 -10.26 29.01 0.28
N ASP A 51 -10.77 30.11 0.84
CA ASP A 51 -10.20 31.46 0.63
C ASP A 51 -9.73 32.14 1.93
N THR A 52 -9.74 31.44 3.07
CA THR A 52 -9.29 32.05 4.35
C THR A 52 -7.80 31.91 4.59
N LEU A 53 -7.27 32.88 5.33
CA LEU A 53 -5.95 32.88 5.95
C LEU A 53 -5.70 31.60 6.79
N GLU A 54 -6.74 30.87 7.16
CA GLU A 54 -6.70 29.57 7.85
C GLU A 54 -6.27 28.43 6.92
N CYS A 55 -6.77 28.33 5.69
CA CYS A 55 -6.27 27.36 4.69
C CYS A 55 -4.78 27.60 4.40
N VAL A 56 -4.41 28.89 4.25
CA VAL A 56 -3.00 29.30 4.13
C VAL A 56 -2.22 28.94 5.39
N ARG A 57 -2.77 29.16 6.59
CA ARG A 57 -2.14 28.76 7.87
C ARG A 57 -2.13 27.24 8.10
N VAL A 58 -3.02 26.43 7.53
CA VAL A 58 -2.95 24.96 7.60
C VAL A 58 -1.78 24.48 6.75
N MET A 59 -1.63 25.08 5.57
CA MET A 59 -0.46 24.90 4.71
C MET A 59 0.83 25.42 5.39
N ASP A 60 0.75 26.48 6.20
CA ASP A 60 1.89 27.13 6.88
C ASP A 60 2.20 26.57 8.30
N HIS A 61 1.22 26.01 9.04
CA HIS A 61 1.37 25.37 10.36
C HIS A 61 1.58 23.87 10.26
N SER A 62 1.34 23.25 9.10
CA SER A 62 1.89 21.91 8.84
C SER A 62 3.43 21.90 8.84
N ARG A 63 4.06 23.09 8.92
CA ARG A 63 5.49 23.35 9.12
C ARG A 63 5.95 23.27 10.59
N ASP A 64 5.04 23.49 11.54
CA ASP A 64 5.32 23.45 12.98
C ASP A 64 4.47 22.34 13.63
N TYR A 65 5.06 21.16 13.88
CA TYR A 65 4.45 20.10 14.68
C TYR A 65 4.25 20.48 16.17
N ALA A 66 4.25 21.77 16.50
CA ALA A 66 4.21 22.31 17.84
C ALA A 66 3.25 23.49 17.95
N ILE A 67 1.94 23.32 17.71
CA ILE A 67 0.90 24.13 18.37
C ILE A 67 -0.39 23.31 18.54
N VAL A 68 -0.76 23.15 19.81
CA VAL A 68 -2.09 22.80 20.30
C VAL A 68 -2.93 24.08 20.30
N SER A 69 -3.76 24.31 19.28
CA SER A 69 -4.93 25.20 19.40
C SER A 69 -5.95 24.89 18.30
N GLU A 70 -7.19 24.64 18.71
CA GLU A 70 -8.42 24.28 17.96
C GLU A 70 -8.51 24.93 16.56
N PRO A 71 -8.88 24.23 15.45
CA PRO A 71 -9.59 22.95 15.28
C PRO A 71 -8.67 21.76 14.91
N PHE A 72 -7.39 21.84 15.28
CA PHE A 72 -6.35 20.88 14.88
C PHE A 72 -6.22 19.64 15.78
N GLU A 73 -7.13 19.43 16.73
CA GLU A 73 -7.09 18.33 17.71
C GLU A 73 -7.10 16.93 17.07
N LEU A 74 -7.57 16.83 15.82
CA LEU A 74 -7.60 15.56 15.08
C LEU A 74 -6.30 15.27 14.33
N ILE A 75 -5.43 16.25 14.05
CA ILE A 75 -4.16 16.03 13.32
C ILE A 75 -3.27 14.99 14.02
N PRO A 76 -3.11 15.00 15.36
CA PRO A 76 -2.40 13.95 16.08
C PRO A 76 -2.96 12.54 15.85
N LEU A 77 -4.24 12.39 15.48
CA LEU A 77 -4.85 11.10 15.12
C LEU A 77 -4.49 10.66 13.69
N ALA A 78 -4.16 11.58 12.78
CA ALA A 78 -3.82 11.23 11.40
C ALA A 78 -2.50 10.43 11.28
N VAL A 79 -1.56 10.65 12.20
CA VAL A 79 -0.27 9.94 12.24
C VAL A 79 -0.43 8.45 12.64
N PRO A 80 -1.08 8.09 13.76
CA PRO A 80 -1.31 6.69 14.11
C PRO A 80 -2.24 5.97 13.13
N LEU A 81 -3.19 6.67 12.48
CA LEU A 81 -4.00 6.10 11.41
C LEU A 81 -3.14 5.73 10.18
N ALA A 82 -2.27 6.63 9.74
CA ALA A 82 -1.31 6.35 8.66
C ALA A 82 -0.34 5.22 9.02
N GLY A 83 0.18 5.23 10.26
CA GLY A 83 1.03 4.16 10.77
C GLY A 83 0.31 2.80 10.79
N SER A 84 -0.96 2.78 11.20
CA SER A 84 -1.79 1.57 11.19
C SER A 84 -2.07 1.07 9.78
N ALA A 85 -2.35 1.96 8.83
CA ALA A 85 -2.49 1.60 7.42
C ALA A 85 -1.21 0.99 6.86
N SER A 86 -0.05 1.55 7.22
CA SER A 86 1.26 1.01 6.87
C SER A 86 1.41 -0.43 7.37
N LEU A 87 1.06 -0.73 8.62
CA LEU A 87 1.11 -2.09 9.18
C LEU A 87 0.16 -3.08 8.47
N LEU A 88 -0.99 -2.63 7.98
CA LEU A 88 -1.88 -3.45 7.15
C LEU A 88 -1.23 -3.76 5.79
N LEU A 89 -0.57 -2.77 5.17
CA LEU A 89 0.18 -2.96 3.93
C LEU A 89 1.42 -3.85 4.13
N VAL A 90 2.10 -3.75 5.29
CA VAL A 90 3.15 -4.72 5.69
C VAL A 90 2.58 -6.13 5.67
N THR A 91 1.43 -6.32 6.32
CA THR A 91 0.76 -7.63 6.40
C THR A 91 0.38 -8.13 5.01
N PHE A 92 -0.17 -7.26 4.16
CA PHE A 92 -0.49 -7.57 2.76
C PHE A 92 0.74 -8.10 2.01
N TRP A 93 1.87 -7.38 2.05
CA TRP A 93 3.08 -7.79 1.35
C TRP A 93 3.73 -9.03 1.96
N ALA A 94 3.65 -9.20 3.28
CA ALA A 94 4.11 -10.42 3.96
C ALA A 94 3.30 -11.66 3.53
N VAL A 95 1.98 -11.54 3.42
CA VAL A 95 1.10 -12.61 2.91
C VAL A 95 1.47 -12.97 1.48
N VAL A 96 1.72 -11.97 0.62
CA VAL A 96 2.18 -12.17 -0.76
C VAL A 96 3.54 -12.87 -0.81
N ALA A 97 4.49 -12.48 0.04
CA ALA A 97 5.80 -13.10 0.11
C ALA A 97 5.75 -14.58 0.56
N ALA A 98 4.84 -14.91 1.47
CA ALA A 98 4.61 -16.28 1.93
C ALA A 98 3.84 -17.13 0.91
N ALA A 99 3.20 -16.50 -0.08
CA ALA A 99 2.28 -17.18 -0.96
C ALA A 99 2.99 -18.17 -1.92
N PRO A 100 2.45 -19.40 -2.08
CA PRO A 100 3.07 -20.42 -2.92
C PRO A 100 3.07 -20.05 -4.42
N TRP A 101 2.17 -19.18 -4.85
CA TRP A 101 2.00 -18.73 -6.24
C TRP A 101 2.87 -17.53 -6.64
N ALA A 102 3.53 -16.87 -5.69
CA ALA A 102 4.48 -15.80 -5.98
C ALA A 102 5.82 -16.41 -6.41
N ASP A 103 6.36 -15.99 -7.56
CA ASP A 103 7.70 -16.39 -8.00
C ASP A 103 8.79 -15.80 -7.10
N GLY A 104 9.99 -16.39 -7.12
CA GLY A 104 11.08 -16.02 -6.20
C GLY A 104 11.39 -14.53 -6.18
N TRP A 105 11.38 -13.86 -7.33
CA TRP A 105 11.62 -12.42 -7.41
C TRP A 105 10.45 -11.59 -6.85
N SER A 106 9.22 -11.97 -7.16
CA SER A 106 8.03 -11.30 -6.60
C SER A 106 7.98 -11.43 -5.07
N ARG A 107 8.42 -12.56 -4.52
CA ARG A 107 8.54 -12.75 -3.06
C ARG A 107 9.59 -11.82 -2.45
N VAL A 108 10.77 -11.73 -3.05
CA VAL A 108 11.84 -10.84 -2.57
C VAL A 108 11.36 -9.40 -2.58
N LEU A 109 10.75 -8.94 -3.68
CA LEU A 109 10.24 -7.57 -3.78
C LEU A 109 9.09 -7.30 -2.82
N ALA A 110 8.21 -8.28 -2.58
CA ALA A 110 7.17 -8.19 -1.56
C ALA A 110 7.77 -8.10 -0.14
N LEU A 111 8.80 -8.89 0.18
CA LEU A 111 9.52 -8.77 1.46
C LEU A 111 10.19 -7.41 1.62
N VAL A 112 10.87 -6.92 0.58
CA VAL A 112 11.48 -5.59 0.60
C VAL A 112 10.41 -4.52 0.85
N SER A 113 9.27 -4.62 0.17
CA SER A 113 8.13 -3.70 0.36
C SER A 113 7.58 -3.76 1.79
N ALA A 114 7.44 -4.96 2.35
CA ALA A 114 6.99 -5.15 3.72
C ALA A 114 7.99 -4.53 4.72
N VAL A 115 9.28 -4.80 4.57
CA VAL A 115 10.32 -4.26 5.45
C VAL A 115 10.38 -2.74 5.36
N THR A 116 10.29 -2.16 4.16
CA THR A 116 10.30 -0.70 4.04
C THR A 116 9.08 -0.06 4.67
N LEU A 117 7.89 -0.64 4.48
CA LEU A 117 6.67 -0.19 5.15
C LEU A 117 6.74 -0.34 6.67
N VAL A 118 7.41 -1.36 7.22
CA VAL A 118 7.68 -1.46 8.67
C VAL A 118 8.51 -0.27 9.13
N VAL A 119 9.61 0.04 8.45
CA VAL A 119 10.45 1.19 8.78
C VAL A 119 9.64 2.48 8.73
N VAL A 120 8.76 2.62 7.74
CA VAL A 120 7.90 3.80 7.61
C VAL A 120 6.87 3.89 8.73
N GLY A 121 6.08 2.82 8.92
CA GLY A 121 5.00 2.79 9.90
C GLY A 121 5.54 2.92 11.33
N ALA A 122 6.63 2.22 11.65
CA ALA A 122 7.31 2.36 12.93
C ALA A 122 7.89 3.77 13.11
N GLY A 123 8.48 4.35 12.07
CA GLY A 123 8.97 5.74 12.09
C GLY A 123 7.86 6.73 12.40
N GLN A 124 6.70 6.62 11.75
CA GLN A 124 5.53 7.46 12.00
C GLN A 124 4.97 7.30 13.41
N LEU A 125 4.85 6.05 13.90
CA LEU A 125 4.39 5.78 15.26
C LEU A 125 5.37 6.33 16.30
N LEU A 126 6.68 6.14 16.11
CA LEU A 126 7.71 6.70 16.99
C LEU A 126 7.70 8.23 16.96
N ALA A 127 7.52 8.84 15.79
CA ALA A 127 7.38 10.29 15.66
C ALA A 127 6.16 10.79 16.43
N SER A 128 5.02 10.09 16.35
CA SER A 128 3.81 10.45 17.11
C SER A 128 3.96 10.33 18.63
N MET A 129 4.78 9.38 19.11
CA MET A 129 5.00 9.17 20.55
C MET A 129 6.10 10.06 21.13
N SER A 130 6.91 10.71 20.28
CA SER A 130 8.11 11.44 20.69
C SER A 130 8.09 12.92 20.30
N ASP A 131 6.92 13.44 19.90
CA ASP A 131 6.75 14.78 19.35
C ASP A 131 7.78 15.09 18.24
N GLY A 132 7.99 14.12 17.35
CA GLY A 132 8.91 14.23 16.22
C GLY A 132 10.41 14.08 16.53
N ARG A 133 10.79 13.78 17.78
CA ARG A 133 12.21 13.60 18.17
C ARG A 133 12.84 12.31 17.66
N LEU A 134 12.03 11.27 17.44
CA LEU A 134 12.43 9.95 16.96
C LEU A 134 11.66 9.59 15.69
N GLY A 135 12.16 8.63 14.92
CA GLY A 135 11.47 8.12 13.73
C GLY A 135 11.72 8.89 12.43
N VAL A 136 12.50 9.98 12.49
CA VAL A 136 12.91 10.76 11.32
C VAL A 136 14.27 10.25 10.80
N LEU A 137 14.32 9.89 9.51
CA LEU A 137 15.57 9.56 8.83
C LEU A 137 16.22 10.83 8.29
N GLY A 138 17.56 10.88 8.29
CA GLY A 138 18.28 11.94 7.59
C GLY A 138 18.01 11.94 6.07
N SER A 139 18.34 13.04 5.38
CA SER A 139 17.94 13.26 3.98
C SER A 139 18.38 12.16 3.01
N PHE A 140 19.61 11.65 3.13
CA PHE A 140 20.10 10.56 2.28
C PHE A 140 19.34 9.24 2.51
N PRO A 141 19.26 8.69 3.74
CA PRO A 141 18.48 7.47 3.97
C PRO A 141 16.98 7.64 3.68
N ALA A 142 16.40 8.81 3.91
CA ALA A 142 15.02 9.12 3.52
C ALA A 142 14.81 9.04 1.99
N ALA A 143 15.71 9.64 1.20
CA ALA A 143 15.63 9.58 -0.26
C ALA A 143 15.79 8.15 -0.80
N VAL A 144 16.71 7.36 -0.24
CA VAL A 144 16.84 5.94 -0.59
C VAL A 144 15.56 5.18 -0.27
N MET A 145 15.01 5.38 0.93
CA MET A 145 13.77 4.73 1.35
C MET A 145 12.58 5.13 0.49
N PHE A 146 12.48 6.38 0.07
CA PHE A 146 11.47 6.85 -0.89
C PHE A 146 11.52 6.03 -2.19
N TRP A 147 12.71 5.90 -2.79
CA TRP A 147 12.86 5.17 -4.05
C TRP A 147 12.57 3.68 -3.88
N VAL A 148 12.98 3.06 -2.78
CA VAL A 148 12.68 1.64 -2.52
C VAL A 148 11.17 1.45 -2.29
N LEU A 149 10.53 2.33 -1.53
CA LEU A 149 9.10 2.29 -1.24
C LEU A 149 8.25 2.54 -2.49
N LEU A 150 8.77 3.27 -3.47
CA LEU A 150 8.12 3.45 -4.76
C LEU A 150 8.32 2.23 -5.67
N PHE A 151 9.58 1.85 -5.92
CA PHE A 151 9.87 0.87 -6.96
C PHE A 151 9.63 -0.58 -6.55
N ALA A 152 9.97 -0.97 -5.32
CA ALA A 152 9.84 -2.37 -4.90
C ALA A 152 8.38 -2.88 -5.00
N PRO A 153 7.37 -2.19 -4.43
CA PRO A 153 5.98 -2.65 -4.54
C PRO A 153 5.40 -2.50 -5.95
N VAL A 154 5.77 -1.45 -6.71
CA VAL A 154 5.32 -1.28 -8.10
C VAL A 154 5.82 -2.44 -8.97
N VAL A 155 7.11 -2.77 -8.88
CA VAL A 155 7.70 -3.87 -9.65
C VAL A 155 7.15 -5.21 -9.15
N ALA A 156 6.95 -5.40 -7.85
CA ALA A 156 6.30 -6.60 -7.32
C ALA A 156 4.90 -6.77 -7.91
N ALA A 157 4.05 -5.75 -7.81
CA ALA A 157 2.68 -5.78 -8.32
C ALA A 157 2.63 -6.01 -9.84
N ALA A 158 3.46 -5.33 -10.62
CA ALA A 158 3.55 -5.52 -12.06
C ALA A 158 3.97 -6.97 -12.42
N ARG A 159 4.94 -7.53 -11.70
CA ARG A 159 5.35 -8.93 -11.90
C ARG A 159 4.24 -9.90 -11.55
N LEU A 160 3.52 -9.67 -10.45
CA LEU A 160 2.39 -10.50 -10.03
C LEU A 160 1.25 -10.43 -11.06
N ALA A 161 0.95 -9.25 -11.61
CA ALA A 161 0.01 -9.08 -12.71
C ALA A 161 0.43 -9.87 -13.96
N LEU A 162 1.71 -9.82 -14.32
CA LEU A 162 2.20 -10.44 -15.56
C LEU A 162 2.39 -11.95 -15.45
N ARG A 163 2.90 -12.43 -14.31
CA ARG A 163 3.43 -13.79 -14.14
C ARG A 163 2.58 -14.70 -13.26
N SER A 164 1.88 -14.16 -12.27
CA SER A 164 1.12 -14.95 -11.29
C SER A 164 -0.39 -14.89 -11.52
N ALA A 165 -0.92 -13.73 -11.92
CA ALA A 165 -2.35 -13.53 -12.13
C ALA A 165 -2.89 -14.36 -13.31
N ARG A 166 -3.99 -15.07 -13.05
CA ARG A 166 -4.60 -16.01 -14.01
C ARG A 166 -5.85 -15.44 -14.66
N THR A 167 -6.61 -14.62 -13.93
CA THR A 167 -7.81 -13.96 -14.45
C THR A 167 -7.52 -12.49 -14.81
N VAL A 168 -8.32 -11.92 -15.70
CA VAL A 168 -8.22 -10.49 -16.05
C VAL A 168 -8.44 -9.63 -14.80
N ILE A 169 -9.39 -10.00 -13.95
CA ILE A 169 -9.70 -9.24 -12.72
C ILE A 169 -8.56 -9.28 -11.70
N GLU A 170 -7.84 -10.40 -11.55
CA GLU A 170 -6.61 -10.43 -10.74
C GLU A 170 -5.54 -9.50 -11.32
N ARG A 171 -5.37 -9.47 -12.65
CA ARG A 171 -4.41 -8.56 -13.30
C ARG A 171 -4.77 -7.11 -13.02
N VAL A 172 -6.04 -6.76 -13.14
CA VAL A 172 -6.53 -5.41 -12.81
C VAL A 172 -6.26 -5.10 -11.34
N ALA A 173 -6.52 -6.01 -10.40
CA ALA A 173 -6.23 -5.78 -8.97
C ALA A 173 -4.75 -5.42 -8.73
N TRP A 174 -3.84 -6.18 -9.31
CA TRP A 174 -2.39 -5.92 -9.19
C TRP A 174 -1.97 -4.64 -9.91
N ILE A 175 -2.52 -4.34 -11.09
CA ILE A 175 -2.23 -3.10 -11.80
C ILE A 175 -2.73 -1.89 -11.00
N THR A 176 -3.93 -1.96 -10.43
CA THR A 176 -4.48 -0.91 -9.56
C THR A 176 -3.59 -0.70 -8.34
N MET A 177 -3.10 -1.77 -7.72
CA MET A 177 -2.13 -1.67 -6.61
C MET A 177 -0.80 -1.04 -7.05
N ALA A 178 -0.31 -1.35 -8.27
CA ALA A 178 0.89 -0.70 -8.80
C ALA A 178 0.66 0.80 -9.05
N LEU A 179 -0.50 1.15 -9.62
CA LEU A 179 -0.89 2.53 -9.88
C LEU A 179 -1.09 3.32 -8.60
N SER A 180 -1.67 2.72 -7.55
CA SER A 180 -1.83 3.39 -6.27
C SER A 180 -0.48 3.87 -5.75
N VAL A 181 0.50 2.96 -5.65
CA VAL A 181 1.84 3.31 -5.15
C VAL A 181 2.56 4.31 -6.07
N ALA A 182 2.35 4.22 -7.39
CA ALA A 182 2.97 5.13 -8.35
C ALA A 182 2.45 6.58 -8.27
N VAL A 183 1.19 6.78 -7.90
CA VAL A 183 0.56 8.11 -7.79
C VAL A 183 1.05 8.89 -6.55
N GLY A 184 1.78 8.22 -5.66
CA GLY A 184 2.39 8.82 -4.47
C GLY A 184 1.91 8.09 -3.23
N ASN A 185 2.74 8.00 -2.19
CA ASN A 185 2.39 7.31 -0.96
C ASN A 185 2.37 8.33 0.18
N GLN A 186 1.26 8.43 0.93
CA GLN A 186 1.20 9.27 2.15
C GLN A 186 2.35 8.99 3.12
N LEU A 187 2.84 7.75 3.09
CA LEU A 187 3.90 7.25 3.93
C LEU A 187 5.27 7.83 3.55
N SER A 188 5.48 8.22 2.29
CA SER A 188 6.73 8.82 1.83
C SER A 188 6.78 10.34 2.05
N GLU A 189 5.63 11.00 2.18
CA GLU A 189 5.53 12.42 2.55
C GLU A 189 6.18 12.69 3.91
N PHE A 190 6.01 11.80 4.89
CA PHE A 190 6.61 11.96 6.23
C PHE A 190 8.14 11.91 6.27
N PHE A 191 8.78 11.20 5.33
CA PHE A 191 10.25 11.14 5.23
C PHE A 191 10.85 12.32 4.48
N LEU A 192 10.07 12.98 3.63
CA LEU A 192 10.49 14.17 2.89
C LEU A 192 10.41 15.46 3.73
N LEU A 193 9.97 15.36 5.00
CA LEU A 193 9.80 16.51 5.92
C LEU A 193 11.10 16.99 6.62
N TYR A 194 12.31 16.55 6.24
CA TYR A 194 13.58 17.14 6.75
C TYR A 194 14.18 18.15 5.74
N PRO A 195 14.80 19.26 6.18
CA PRO A 195 14.55 20.61 5.71
C PRO A 195 15.12 20.83 4.31
N PHE A 196 14.27 20.63 3.30
CA PHE A 196 14.46 21.32 2.04
C PHE A 196 13.91 22.74 2.22
N SER A 197 14.77 23.62 2.75
CA SER A 197 14.59 25.08 2.89
C SER A 197 13.54 25.58 3.89
N ASP A 198 13.80 26.77 4.45
CA ASP A 198 12.88 27.60 5.24
C ASP A 198 11.59 28.00 4.49
N SER A 199 11.39 27.51 3.26
CA SER A 199 10.16 27.59 2.48
C SER A 199 9.62 26.18 2.21
N HIS A 200 8.86 25.64 3.16
CA HIS A 200 8.19 24.33 3.01
C HIS A 200 7.00 24.43 2.04
N ASP A 201 7.28 24.59 0.74
CA ASP A 201 6.31 24.85 -0.32
C ASP A 201 5.89 23.60 -1.11
N THR A 202 6.17 22.39 -0.63
CA THR A 202 5.58 21.19 -1.25
C THR A 202 4.20 20.93 -0.62
N PRO A 203 3.10 21.07 -1.38
CA PRO A 203 1.78 20.75 -0.86
C PRO A 203 1.74 19.30 -0.38
N VAL A 204 1.07 19.06 0.76
CA VAL A 204 0.78 17.74 1.36
C VAL A 204 -0.22 16.97 0.47
N GLY A 205 0.11 16.78 -0.81
CA GLY A 205 -0.82 16.66 -1.93
C GLY A 205 -1.09 15.27 -2.49
N GLY A 206 -0.25 14.27 -2.19
CA GLY A 206 -0.36 12.95 -2.81
C GLY A 206 -1.34 12.01 -2.13
N GLY A 207 -1.74 12.34 -0.90
CA GLY A 207 -2.37 11.36 -0.02
C GLY A 207 -3.77 10.88 -0.40
N MET A 208 -4.64 11.81 -0.81
CA MET A 208 -6.02 11.49 -1.22
C MET A 208 -6.06 10.57 -2.46
N PRO A 209 -5.35 10.88 -3.56
CA PRO A 209 -5.29 9.99 -4.73
C PRO A 209 -4.77 8.59 -4.40
N HIS A 210 -3.74 8.46 -3.55
CA HIS A 210 -3.23 7.17 -3.08
C HIS A 210 -4.32 6.38 -2.36
N ALA A 211 -4.95 6.98 -1.35
CA ALA A 211 -5.95 6.32 -0.51
C ALA A 211 -7.14 5.81 -1.33
N VAL A 212 -7.61 6.61 -2.30
CA VAL A 212 -8.67 6.20 -3.22
C VAL A 212 -8.24 5.00 -4.05
N LEU A 213 -7.05 5.03 -4.65
CA LEU A 213 -6.57 3.92 -5.49
C LEU A 213 -6.30 2.65 -4.68
N VAL A 214 -5.81 2.78 -3.45
CA VAL A 214 -5.68 1.67 -2.48
C VAL A 214 -7.07 1.10 -2.19
N GLY A 215 -8.06 1.93 -1.84
CA GLY A 215 -9.44 1.48 -1.62
C GLY A 215 -10.03 0.74 -2.84
N VAL A 216 -9.84 1.28 -4.04
CA VAL A 216 -10.26 0.63 -5.30
C VAL A 216 -9.53 -0.70 -5.48
N ALA A 217 -8.22 -0.79 -5.23
CA ALA A 217 -7.48 -2.05 -5.29
C ALA A 217 -8.08 -3.10 -4.33
N GLY A 218 -8.44 -2.71 -3.10
CA GLY A 218 -9.11 -3.59 -2.13
C GLY A 218 -10.44 -4.14 -2.63
N VAL A 219 -11.27 -3.30 -3.27
CA VAL A 219 -12.52 -3.73 -3.91
C VAL A 219 -12.26 -4.71 -5.05
N VAL A 220 -11.27 -4.44 -5.92
CA VAL A 220 -10.97 -5.31 -7.06
C VAL A 220 -10.39 -6.66 -6.61
N PHE A 221 -9.54 -6.70 -5.58
CA PHE A 221 -9.09 -7.95 -4.96
C PHE A 221 -10.25 -8.77 -4.39
N SER A 222 -11.19 -8.10 -3.72
CA SER A 222 -12.40 -8.74 -3.18
C SER A 222 -13.28 -9.29 -4.31
N ALA A 223 -13.47 -8.55 -5.40
CA ALA A 223 -14.19 -9.01 -6.58
C ALA A 223 -13.48 -10.20 -7.26
N ALA A 224 -12.15 -10.17 -7.36
CA ALA A 224 -11.36 -11.28 -7.87
C ALA A 224 -11.55 -12.55 -7.02
N SER A 225 -11.64 -12.41 -5.69
CA SER A 225 -11.92 -13.55 -4.80
C SER A 225 -13.26 -14.23 -5.12
N ILE A 226 -14.31 -13.44 -5.37
CA ILE A 226 -15.66 -13.94 -5.72
C ILE A 226 -15.61 -14.66 -7.07
N VAL A 227 -14.96 -14.08 -8.08
CA VAL A 227 -14.82 -14.70 -9.41
C VAL A 227 -14.09 -16.04 -9.33
N VAL A 228 -13.01 -16.12 -8.54
CA VAL A 228 -12.26 -17.37 -8.32
C VAL A 228 -13.11 -18.39 -7.56
N TRP A 229 -13.87 -17.97 -6.56
CA TRP A 229 -14.75 -18.83 -5.78
C TRP A 229 -15.88 -19.44 -6.65
N VAL A 230 -16.64 -18.61 -7.36
CA VAL A 230 -17.71 -19.07 -8.27
C VAL A 230 -17.14 -19.95 -9.39
N GLY A 231 -15.94 -19.64 -9.89
CA GLY A 231 -15.26 -20.44 -10.91
C GLY A 231 -14.82 -21.83 -10.45
N ARG A 232 -14.65 -22.05 -9.13
CA ARG A 232 -14.40 -23.38 -8.55
C ARG A 232 -15.68 -24.20 -8.46
N ASP A 233 -16.74 -23.59 -7.93
CA ASP A 233 -18.03 -24.27 -7.72
C ASP A 233 -18.66 -24.74 -9.04
N ARG A 234 -18.45 -24.00 -10.14
CA ARG A 234 -18.95 -24.41 -11.47
C ARG A 234 -18.19 -25.58 -12.11
N ARG A 235 -16.92 -25.81 -11.74
CA ARG A 235 -16.11 -26.94 -12.25
C ARG A 235 -16.27 -28.21 -11.43
N ALA A 236 -16.72 -28.11 -10.18
CA ALA A 236 -17.01 -29.25 -9.32
C ALA A 236 -18.06 -30.21 -9.89
N PRO A 237 -19.21 -29.75 -10.45
CA PRO A 237 -20.20 -30.65 -11.04
C PRO A 237 -19.76 -31.27 -12.36
N GLU A 238 -18.93 -30.61 -13.18
CA GLU A 238 -18.40 -31.20 -14.41
C GLU A 238 -17.47 -32.39 -14.12
N LEU A 239 -16.61 -32.29 -13.10
CA LEU A 239 -15.72 -33.39 -12.71
C LEU A 239 -16.47 -34.58 -12.09
N ALA A 240 -17.58 -34.33 -11.38
CA ALA A 240 -18.45 -35.38 -10.85
C ALA A 240 -19.21 -36.14 -11.95
N SER A 241 -19.32 -35.59 -13.16
CA SER A 241 -19.97 -36.22 -14.31
C SER A 241 -19.04 -37.03 -15.21
N VAL A 242 -17.72 -37.02 -14.95
CA VAL A 242 -16.70 -37.73 -15.76
C VAL A 242 -16.30 -39.09 -15.14
N GLU A 243 -16.86 -39.46 -13.99
CA GLU A 243 -16.75 -40.84 -13.48
C GLU A 243 -17.85 -41.75 -14.05
N VAL A 244 -17.63 -42.26 -15.26
CA VAL A 244 -18.19 -43.56 -15.69
C VAL A 244 -17.29 -44.17 -16.78
N PRO A 245 -17.16 -45.51 -16.82
CA PRO A 245 -16.07 -46.36 -16.34
C PRO A 245 -14.84 -46.48 -17.27
#